data_AF-A0A7G9BE92-F1
#
_entry.id   AF-A0A7G9BE92-F1
#
_cell.length_a   1.000
_cell.length_b   1.000
_cell.length_c   1.000
_cell.angle_alpha   90.00
_cell.angle_beta   90.00
_cell.angle_gamma   90.00
#
_symmetry.space_group_name_H-M   'P 1'
#
loop_
_entity.id
_entity.type
_entity.pdbx_description
1 polymer ?
#
loop_
_entity_poly.entity_id
_entity_poly.type
_entity_poly.pdbx_seq_one_letter_code
_entity_poly.pdbx_strand_id
1 'polypeptide(L)'
;MKPIIILALALLPILGKAQSQSEKMDTIIFKLDLLTIEKDRIFASYIEPLKDQLSESDRVKLINIENSLTDSNLYDRLNKGLSTLFSSEEVNDLYNFVISPAFHKFSKPQTFEQAMTKGFADIYAELDSLENKIQDFSPERKDFIPIPVERSDGFYAVKNYTQSIDLQRVELVNDAAVNSRDIEHVEEDFDYAGNRVLNIRLKKDGAERFFNLTRLNNAKPIAIVVDKKIVALPVINEPIKSGKLTVVLNFSEEAIKEIVARLGNASAL
;
A
#
# COMPACT_ATOMS: atom_id res chain seq x y z
N MET A 1 -17.96 7.91 -75.98
CA MET A 1 -17.57 6.63 -75.33
C MET A 1 -16.75 6.96 -74.09
N LYS A 2 -17.28 6.70 -72.88
CA LYS A 2 -16.52 6.75 -71.61
C LYS A 2 -16.33 5.30 -71.15
N PRO A 3 -15.14 4.88 -70.71
CA PRO A 3 -14.93 3.50 -70.28
C PRO A 3 -15.56 3.30 -68.90
N ILE A 4 -16.36 2.24 -68.77
CA ILE A 4 -16.85 1.73 -67.51
C ILE A 4 -15.69 0.96 -66.87
N ILE A 5 -15.12 1.50 -65.80
CA ILE A 5 -14.17 0.77 -64.96
C ILE A 5 -15.01 -0.09 -64.01
N ILE A 6 -15.05 -1.40 -64.28
CA ILE A 6 -15.61 -2.38 -63.36
C ILE A 6 -14.59 -2.54 -62.22
N LEU A 7 -14.88 -1.91 -61.08
CA LEU A 7 -14.13 -2.10 -59.85
C LEU A 7 -14.56 -3.44 -59.24
N ALA A 8 -13.81 -4.51 -59.53
CA ALA A 8 -13.95 -5.77 -58.83
C ALA A 8 -13.44 -5.59 -57.39
N LEU A 9 -14.36 -5.34 -56.45
CA LEU A 9 -14.09 -5.40 -55.02
C LEU A 9 -13.82 -6.87 -54.67
N ALA A 10 -12.55 -7.25 -54.59
CA ALA A 10 -12.15 -8.46 -53.90
C ALA A 10 -12.40 -8.26 -52.40
N LEU A 11 -13.55 -8.74 -51.91
CA LEU A 11 -13.79 -8.96 -50.49
C LEU A 11 -12.81 -10.04 -50.01
N LEU A 12 -11.62 -9.62 -49.58
CA LEU A 12 -10.80 -10.42 -48.69
C LEU A 12 -11.59 -10.58 -47.39
N PRO A 13 -11.94 -11.80 -46.94
CA PRO A 13 -12.49 -11.97 -45.62
C PRO A 13 -11.40 -11.58 -44.63
N ILE A 14 -11.65 -10.53 -43.84
CA ILE A 14 -10.92 -10.32 -42.59
C ILE A 14 -11.34 -11.48 -41.69
N LEU A 15 -10.64 -12.61 -41.80
CA LEU A 15 -10.66 -13.62 -40.76
C LEU A 15 -10.04 -12.96 -39.53
N GLY A 16 -10.88 -12.42 -38.65
CA GLY A 16 -10.47 -12.16 -37.28
C GLY A 16 -9.98 -13.48 -36.70
N LYS A 17 -8.66 -13.64 -36.55
CA LYS A 17 -8.10 -14.81 -35.89
C LYS A 17 -8.70 -14.87 -34.49
N ALA A 18 -9.50 -15.90 -34.22
CA ALA A 18 -9.88 -16.21 -32.86
C ALA A 18 -8.59 -16.37 -32.05
N GLN A 19 -8.50 -15.64 -30.94
CA GLN A 19 -7.33 -15.68 -30.07
C GLN A 19 -7.09 -17.11 -29.58
N SER A 20 -5.83 -17.55 -29.62
CA SER A 20 -5.40 -18.87 -29.17
C SER A 20 -5.58 -19.02 -27.66
N GLN A 21 -5.60 -20.27 -27.18
CA GLN A 21 -5.71 -20.56 -25.74
C GLN A 21 -4.55 -19.94 -24.95
N SER A 22 -3.34 -19.94 -25.53
CA SER A 22 -2.16 -19.29 -24.91
C SER A 22 -2.38 -17.79 -24.76
N GLU A 23 -2.77 -17.10 -25.82
CA GLU A 23 -2.98 -15.64 -25.79
C GLU A 23 -4.12 -15.24 -24.84
N LYS A 24 -5.13 -16.10 -24.67
CA LYS A 24 -6.20 -15.91 -23.66
C LYS A 24 -5.66 -16.06 -22.24
N MET A 25 -4.86 -17.10 -22.00
CA MET A 25 -4.16 -17.30 -20.71
C MET A 25 -3.25 -16.10 -20.40
N ASP A 26 -2.58 -15.57 -21.43
CA ASP A 26 -1.72 -14.40 -21.29
C ASP A 26 -2.49 -13.18 -20.81
N THR A 27 -3.67 -12.97 -21.39
CA THR A 27 -4.59 -11.90 -20.98
C THR A 27 -5.07 -12.08 -19.55
N ILE A 28 -5.37 -13.31 -19.13
CA ILE A 28 -5.80 -13.64 -17.76
C ILE A 28 -4.70 -13.31 -16.76
N ILE A 29 -3.47 -13.78 -17.01
CA ILE A 29 -2.30 -13.53 -16.14
C ILE A 29 -2.07 -12.02 -15.98
N PHE A 30 -2.16 -11.27 -17.07
CA PHE A 30 -1.97 -9.82 -17.05
C PHE A 30 -3.11 -9.09 -16.32
N LYS A 31 -4.37 -9.40 -16.63
CA LYS A 31 -5.54 -8.68 -16.06
C LYS A 31 -5.73 -8.93 -14.56
N LEU A 32 -5.30 -10.09 -14.08
CA LEU A 32 -5.31 -10.45 -12.66
C LEU A 32 -4.00 -10.10 -11.95
N ASP A 33 -3.01 -9.53 -12.64
CA ASP A 33 -1.70 -9.15 -12.10
C ASP A 33 -0.96 -10.30 -11.37
N LEU A 34 -1.17 -11.54 -11.84
CA LEU A 34 -0.69 -12.75 -11.16
C LEU A 34 0.84 -12.82 -11.11
N LEU A 35 1.51 -12.25 -12.11
CA LEU A 35 2.97 -12.19 -12.16
C LEU A 35 3.52 -11.35 -11.01
N THR A 36 2.94 -10.17 -10.78
CA THR A 36 3.35 -9.27 -9.70
C THR A 36 3.07 -9.91 -8.34
N ILE A 37 1.87 -10.47 -8.14
CA ILE A 37 1.50 -11.16 -6.91
C ILE A 37 2.50 -12.28 -6.57
N GLU A 38 2.82 -13.13 -7.54
CA GLU A 38 3.72 -14.25 -7.32
C GLU A 38 5.16 -13.79 -7.07
N LYS A 39 5.62 -12.79 -7.82
CA LYS A 39 6.95 -12.20 -7.63
C LYS A 39 7.08 -11.60 -6.23
N ASP A 40 6.12 -10.80 -5.81
CA ASP A 40 6.13 -10.18 -4.48
C ASP A 40 6.11 -11.25 -3.38
N ARG A 41 5.30 -12.30 -3.53
CA ARG A 41 5.28 -13.43 -2.60
C ARG A 41 6.65 -14.11 -2.48
N ILE A 42 7.28 -14.45 -3.60
CA ILE A 42 8.57 -15.14 -3.60
C ILE A 42 9.64 -14.24 -2.98
N PHE A 43 9.71 -12.98 -3.40
CA PHE A 43 10.76 -12.08 -2.96
C PHE A 43 10.59 -11.65 -1.50
N ALA A 44 9.41 -11.13 -1.12
CA ALA A 44 9.17 -10.61 0.21
C ALA A 44 9.11 -11.72 1.27
N SER A 45 8.47 -12.85 0.98
CA SER A 45 8.23 -13.89 1.98
C SER A 45 9.33 -14.95 2.08
N TYR A 46 10.15 -15.12 1.03
CA TYR A 46 11.15 -16.19 1.00
C TYR A 46 12.57 -15.69 0.74
N ILE A 47 12.80 -14.89 -0.31
CA ILE A 47 14.16 -14.50 -0.69
C ILE A 47 14.76 -13.50 0.29
N GLU A 48 14.08 -12.37 0.53
CA GLU A 48 14.60 -11.30 1.37
C GLU A 48 14.93 -11.75 2.80
N PRO A 49 14.10 -12.57 3.49
CA PRO A 49 14.43 -13.07 4.82
C PRO A 49 15.68 -13.96 4.86
N LEU A 50 16.00 -14.67 3.77
CA LEU A 50 17.13 -15.60 3.71
C LEU A 50 18.48 -14.91 3.47
N LYS A 51 18.50 -13.71 2.89
CA LYS A 51 19.74 -13.01 2.52
C LYS A 51 20.71 -12.80 3.69
N ASP A 52 20.16 -12.51 4.86
CA ASP A 52 20.96 -12.19 6.06
C ASP A 52 21.27 -13.42 6.94
N GLN A 53 20.68 -14.59 6.64
CA GLN A 53 20.74 -15.77 7.52
C GLN A 53 21.58 -16.92 6.96
N LEU A 54 21.87 -16.91 5.66
CA LEU A 54 22.53 -18.03 4.98
C LEU A 54 24.05 -18.04 5.13
N SER A 55 24.63 -19.24 5.05
CA SER A 55 26.07 -19.45 4.88
C SER A 55 26.57 -18.90 3.53
N GLU A 56 27.87 -18.66 3.37
CA GLU A 56 28.43 -18.23 2.07
C GLU A 56 28.10 -19.20 0.93
N SER A 57 28.19 -20.51 1.19
CA SER A 57 27.88 -21.53 0.19
C SER A 57 26.40 -21.55 -0.21
N ASP A 58 25.49 -21.21 0.71
CA ASP A 58 24.06 -21.18 0.43
C ASP A 58 23.60 -19.84 -0.17
N ARG A 59 24.32 -18.74 0.10
CA ARG A 59 24.12 -17.46 -0.59
C ARG A 59 24.30 -17.58 -2.10
N VAL A 60 25.31 -18.33 -2.56
CA VAL A 60 25.51 -18.57 -4.00
C VAL A 60 24.29 -19.27 -4.62
N LYS A 61 23.68 -20.23 -3.91
CA LYS A 61 22.45 -20.90 -4.38
C LYS A 61 21.28 -19.92 -4.45
N LEU A 62 21.10 -19.07 -3.43
CA LEU A 62 20.05 -18.06 -3.39
C LEU A 62 20.18 -17.06 -4.54
N ILE A 63 21.40 -16.58 -4.82
CA ILE A 63 21.68 -15.69 -5.97
C ILE A 63 21.31 -16.37 -7.30
N ASN A 64 21.64 -17.65 -7.47
CA ASN A 64 21.27 -18.39 -8.67
C ASN A 64 19.74 -18.54 -8.82
N ILE A 65 19.01 -18.73 -7.70
CA ILE A 65 17.55 -18.74 -7.69
C ILE A 65 17.03 -17.37 -8.10
N GLU A 66 17.48 -16.28 -7.46
CA GLU A 66 17.10 -14.91 -7.80
C GLU A 66 17.29 -14.61 -9.29
N ASN A 67 18.47 -14.93 -9.83
CA ASN A 67 18.78 -14.72 -11.25
C ASN A 67 17.90 -15.54 -12.20
N SER A 68 17.37 -16.69 -11.74
CA SER A 68 16.46 -17.52 -12.53
C SER A 68 15.02 -16.98 -12.56
N LEU A 69 14.62 -16.15 -11.60
CA LEU A 69 13.26 -15.62 -11.43
C LEU A 69 13.05 -14.33 -12.24
N THR A 70 13.45 -14.35 -13.51
CA THR A 70 13.14 -13.26 -14.44
C THR A 70 11.64 -13.23 -14.73
N ASP A 71 11.11 -12.07 -15.15
CA ASP A 71 9.68 -11.92 -15.46
C ASP A 71 9.24 -12.94 -16.53
N SER A 72 10.04 -13.18 -17.56
CA SER A 72 9.77 -14.22 -18.57
C SER A 72 9.75 -15.62 -17.97
N ASN A 73 10.68 -15.96 -17.08
CA ASN A 73 10.72 -17.31 -16.49
C ASN A 73 9.55 -17.56 -15.54
N LEU A 74 9.23 -16.56 -14.70
CA LEU A 74 8.07 -16.60 -13.80
C LEU A 74 6.78 -16.70 -14.61
N TYR A 75 6.68 -15.94 -15.68
CA TYR A 75 5.54 -15.97 -16.59
C TYR A 75 5.36 -17.35 -17.23
N ASP A 76 6.41 -17.94 -17.79
CA ASP A 76 6.35 -19.27 -18.40
C ASP A 76 5.92 -20.33 -17.39
N ARG A 77 6.40 -20.24 -16.15
CA ARG A 77 5.99 -21.13 -15.05
C ARG A 77 4.51 -20.96 -14.71
N LEU A 78 4.03 -19.72 -14.61
CA LEU A 78 2.63 -19.40 -14.35
C LEU A 78 1.74 -19.91 -15.47
N ASN A 79 2.04 -19.56 -16.72
CA ASN A 79 1.28 -20.00 -17.89
C ASN A 79 1.23 -21.54 -17.96
N LYS A 80 2.37 -22.22 -17.78
CA LYS A 80 2.42 -23.68 -17.74
C LYS A 80 1.55 -24.25 -16.63
N GLY A 81 1.67 -23.73 -15.40
CA GLY A 81 0.88 -24.20 -14.25
C GLY A 81 -0.62 -24.05 -14.47
N LEU A 82 -1.05 -22.86 -14.88
CA LEU A 82 -2.47 -22.57 -15.11
C LEU A 82 -3.04 -23.35 -16.31
N SER A 83 -2.24 -23.57 -17.35
CA SER A 83 -2.64 -24.36 -18.52
C SER A 83 -2.82 -25.85 -18.19
N THR A 84 -2.22 -26.36 -17.11
CA THR A 84 -2.51 -27.72 -16.62
C THR A 84 -3.75 -27.80 -15.73
N LEU A 85 -4.18 -26.67 -15.17
CA LEU A 85 -5.31 -26.61 -14.25
C LEU A 85 -6.63 -26.46 -14.99
N PHE A 86 -6.67 -25.60 -16.02
CA PHE A 86 -7.90 -25.23 -16.69
C PHE A 86 -8.02 -25.87 -18.08
N SER A 87 -9.21 -26.41 -18.36
CA SER A 87 -9.62 -26.81 -19.71
C SER A 87 -9.73 -25.60 -20.65
N SER A 88 -9.75 -25.85 -21.96
CA SER A 88 -9.92 -24.76 -22.94
C SER A 88 -11.24 -24.01 -22.81
N GLU A 89 -12.30 -24.66 -22.31
CA GLU A 89 -13.59 -24.02 -22.03
C GLU A 89 -13.49 -23.09 -20.82
N GLU A 90 -12.90 -23.56 -19.71
CA GLU A 90 -12.69 -22.73 -18.51
C GLU A 90 -11.75 -21.54 -18.78
N VAL A 91 -10.72 -21.72 -19.63
CA VAL A 91 -9.87 -20.61 -20.08
C VAL A 91 -10.68 -19.58 -20.88
N ASN A 92 -11.65 -20.00 -21.69
CA ASN A 92 -12.52 -19.07 -22.40
C ASN A 92 -13.44 -18.30 -21.44
N ASP A 93 -14.01 -18.98 -20.44
CA ASP A 93 -14.87 -18.35 -19.44
C ASP A 93 -14.11 -17.32 -18.62
N LEU A 94 -12.93 -17.68 -18.13
CA LEU A 94 -12.04 -16.77 -17.41
C LEU A 94 -11.64 -15.59 -18.28
N TYR A 95 -11.25 -15.85 -19.53
CA TYR A 95 -10.88 -14.80 -20.48
C TYR A 95 -12.04 -13.82 -20.70
N ASN A 96 -13.24 -14.34 -20.97
CA ASN A 96 -14.43 -13.52 -21.18
C ASN A 96 -14.77 -12.70 -19.92
N PHE A 97 -14.59 -13.27 -18.73
CA PHE A 97 -14.78 -12.56 -17.48
C PHE A 97 -13.77 -11.43 -17.32
N VAL A 98 -12.46 -11.67 -17.40
CA VAL A 98 -11.42 -10.66 -17.12
C VAL A 98 -11.37 -9.50 -18.11
N ILE A 99 -11.90 -9.67 -19.32
CA ILE A 99 -12.04 -8.57 -20.29
C ILE A 99 -13.39 -7.85 -20.17
N SER A 100 -14.33 -8.38 -19.38
CA SER A 100 -15.68 -7.84 -19.30
C SER A 100 -15.73 -6.48 -18.57
N PRO A 101 -16.73 -5.64 -18.88
CA PRO A 101 -17.02 -4.45 -18.08
C PRO A 101 -17.36 -4.79 -16.62
N ALA A 102 -17.88 -6.00 -16.34
CA ALA A 102 -18.17 -6.45 -14.99
C ALA A 102 -16.88 -6.62 -14.19
N PHE A 103 -15.87 -7.30 -14.75
CA PHE A 103 -14.56 -7.40 -14.12
C PHE A 103 -13.93 -6.03 -13.93
N HIS A 104 -14.05 -5.10 -14.89
CA HIS A 104 -13.55 -3.74 -14.72
C HIS A 104 -14.19 -2.98 -13.55
N LYS A 105 -15.47 -3.22 -13.24
CA LYS A 105 -16.14 -2.65 -12.06
C LYS A 105 -15.69 -3.37 -10.78
N PHE A 106 -15.55 -4.68 -10.84
CA PHE A 106 -15.13 -5.52 -9.71
C PHE A 106 -13.67 -5.26 -9.30
N SER A 107 -12.76 -5.14 -10.26
CA SER A 107 -11.32 -4.95 -10.03
C SER A 107 -10.92 -3.51 -9.70
N LYS A 108 -11.87 -2.58 -9.60
CA LYS A 108 -11.66 -1.21 -9.12
C LYS A 108 -12.11 -1.11 -7.66
N PRO A 109 -11.19 -1.22 -6.68
CA PRO A 109 -11.53 -1.25 -5.27
C PRO A 109 -12.39 -0.04 -4.88
N GLN A 110 -11.98 1.15 -5.28
CA GLN A 110 -12.68 2.40 -4.92
C GLN A 110 -14.15 2.43 -5.34
N THR A 111 -14.49 2.02 -6.57
CA THR A 111 -15.89 2.10 -7.05
C THR A 111 -16.76 1.00 -6.42
N PHE A 112 -16.21 -0.20 -6.28
CA PHE A 112 -16.91 -1.32 -5.67
C PHE A 112 -17.15 -1.08 -4.18
N GLU A 113 -16.12 -0.62 -3.46
CA GLU A 113 -16.19 -0.24 -2.04
C GLU A 113 -17.16 0.90 -1.81
N GLN A 114 -17.10 1.98 -2.61
CA GLN A 114 -18.06 3.09 -2.52
C GLN A 114 -19.51 2.61 -2.66
N ALA A 115 -19.77 1.71 -3.60
CA ALA A 115 -21.10 1.15 -3.78
C ALA A 115 -21.55 0.32 -2.57
N MET A 116 -20.65 -0.48 -1.99
CA MET A 116 -20.91 -1.22 -0.76
C MET A 116 -21.16 -0.28 0.42
N THR A 117 -20.25 0.65 0.72
CA THR A 117 -20.39 1.61 1.83
C THR A 117 -21.68 2.40 1.72
N LYS A 118 -22.03 2.88 0.52
CA LYS A 118 -23.29 3.59 0.30
C LYS A 118 -24.52 2.74 0.59
N GLY A 119 -24.45 1.43 0.32
CA GLY A 119 -25.53 0.48 0.59
C GLY A 119 -25.83 0.28 2.08
N PHE A 120 -24.89 0.61 2.97
CA PHE A 120 -25.01 0.50 4.43
C PHE A 120 -24.95 1.86 5.14
N ALA A 121 -25.09 2.97 4.40
CA ALA A 121 -24.94 4.32 4.94
C ALA A 121 -25.92 4.66 6.07
N ASP A 122 -27.13 4.10 6.04
CA ASP A 122 -28.14 4.21 7.10
C ASP A 122 -27.71 3.50 8.38
N ILE A 123 -27.18 2.28 8.25
CA ILE A 123 -26.63 1.51 9.38
C ILE A 123 -25.43 2.23 9.98
N TYR A 124 -24.49 2.72 9.15
CA TYR A 124 -23.36 3.51 9.64
C TYR A 124 -23.82 4.77 10.37
N ALA A 125 -24.80 5.51 9.84
CA ALA A 125 -25.34 6.68 10.52
C ALA A 125 -26.04 6.33 11.85
N GLU A 126 -26.74 5.20 11.93
CA GLU A 126 -27.35 4.73 13.17
C GLU A 126 -26.26 4.36 14.20
N LEU A 127 -25.24 3.60 13.78
CA LEU A 127 -24.09 3.24 14.60
C LEU A 127 -23.34 4.48 15.10
N ASP A 128 -23.08 5.47 14.25
CA ASP A 128 -22.47 6.75 14.63
C ASP A 128 -23.33 7.47 15.68
N SER A 129 -24.66 7.45 15.52
CA SER A 129 -25.59 8.06 16.49
C SER A 129 -25.57 7.34 17.84
N LEU A 130 -25.35 6.02 17.85
CA LEU A 130 -25.22 5.22 19.05
C LEU A 130 -23.85 5.42 19.70
N GLU A 131 -22.77 5.52 18.91
CA GLU A 131 -21.43 5.88 19.41
C GLU A 131 -21.45 7.25 20.09
N ASN A 132 -22.13 8.23 19.50
CA ASN A 132 -22.30 9.55 20.09
C ASN A 132 -23.08 9.52 21.42
N LYS A 133 -24.01 8.58 21.59
CA LYS A 133 -24.73 8.37 22.87
C LYS A 133 -23.89 7.63 23.92
N ILE A 134 -22.90 6.86 23.48
CA ILE A 134 -21.90 6.24 24.34
C ILE A 134 -20.84 7.28 24.78
N GLN A 135 -20.81 8.51 24.25
CA GLN A 135 -19.87 9.54 24.71
C GLN A 135 -20.08 9.96 26.19
N ASP A 136 -21.26 9.77 26.78
CA ASP A 136 -21.45 9.91 28.25
C ASP A 136 -20.81 8.76 29.05
N PHE A 137 -20.47 7.67 28.39
CA PHE A 137 -19.67 6.54 28.86
C PHE A 137 -18.39 6.42 28.02
N SER A 138 -17.67 7.54 27.81
CA SER A 138 -16.28 7.46 27.37
C SER A 138 -15.45 6.99 28.58
N PRO A 139 -14.84 5.78 28.57
CA PRO A 139 -13.71 5.55 29.45
C PRO A 139 -12.59 6.42 28.89
N GLU A 140 -12.53 7.70 29.27
CA GLU A 140 -11.58 8.71 28.81
C GLU A 140 -10.87 8.29 27.51
N ARG A 141 -11.43 8.58 26.33
CA ARG A 141 -10.59 8.63 25.12
C ARG A 141 -9.54 9.70 25.43
N LYS A 142 -8.41 9.28 26.03
CA LYS A 142 -7.31 10.17 26.36
C LYS A 142 -6.72 10.57 25.03
N ASP A 143 -7.20 11.69 24.50
CA ASP A 143 -6.51 12.41 23.45
C ASP A 143 -5.03 12.42 23.81
N PHE A 144 -4.19 12.04 22.86
CA PHE A 144 -2.76 12.02 23.11
C PHE A 144 -2.33 13.45 23.43
N ILE A 145 -2.04 13.74 24.70
CA ILE A 145 -1.64 15.08 25.11
C ILE A 145 -0.26 15.34 24.50
N PRO A 146 -0.11 16.36 23.61
CA PRO A 146 1.17 16.61 22.96
C PRO A 146 2.26 16.90 23.99
N ILE A 147 3.42 16.28 23.83
CA ILE A 147 4.54 16.36 24.78
C ILE A 147 5.55 17.37 24.24
N PRO A 148 5.80 18.51 24.93
CA PRO A 148 6.81 19.46 24.50
C PRO A 148 8.20 18.83 24.42
N VAL A 149 8.90 19.06 23.30
CA VAL A 149 10.26 18.58 23.04
C VAL A 149 11.05 19.59 22.22
N GLU A 150 12.30 19.85 22.58
CA GLU A 150 13.21 20.67 21.75
C GLU A 150 13.82 19.81 20.63
N ARG A 151 12.99 19.47 19.64
CA ARG A 151 13.35 18.70 18.45
C ARG A 151 12.71 19.33 17.21
N SER A 152 13.36 19.17 16.06
CA SER A 152 12.80 19.56 14.76
C SER A 152 11.67 18.64 14.33
N ASP A 153 10.87 19.08 13.36
CA ASP A 153 9.78 18.28 12.81
C ASP A 153 10.33 17.00 12.14
N GLY A 154 9.74 15.85 12.48
CA GLY A 154 10.18 14.56 11.96
C GLY A 154 9.82 13.35 12.81
N PHE A 155 10.44 12.21 12.47
CA PHE A 155 10.22 10.91 13.07
C PHE A 155 11.45 10.47 13.86
N TYR A 156 11.22 10.07 15.10
CA TYR A 156 12.26 9.76 16.08
C TYR A 156 12.03 8.40 16.72
N ALA A 157 13.13 7.68 16.98
CA ALA A 157 13.10 6.54 17.89
C ALA A 157 12.97 7.02 19.34
N VAL A 158 12.21 6.29 20.16
CA VAL A 158 12.15 6.50 21.60
C VAL A 158 13.31 5.78 22.28
N LYS A 159 14.15 6.53 22.98
CA LYS A 159 15.40 6.07 23.60
C LYS A 159 15.17 5.21 24.85
N ASN A 160 14.23 5.61 25.70
CA ASN A 160 14.01 5.01 27.03
C ASN A 160 12.79 4.08 27.08
N TYR A 161 12.29 3.59 25.94
CA TYR A 161 11.07 2.80 25.92
C TYR A 161 11.22 1.48 26.68
N THR A 162 10.29 1.25 27.60
CA THR A 162 10.04 -0.04 28.25
C THR A 162 8.55 -0.33 28.17
N GLN A 163 8.12 -1.58 28.28
CA GLN A 163 6.69 -1.94 28.20
C GLN A 163 5.82 -1.27 29.28
N SER A 164 6.43 -0.79 30.37
CA SER A 164 5.74 -0.15 31.49
C SER A 164 6.00 1.36 31.60
N ILE A 165 6.61 1.98 30.58
CA ILE A 165 6.93 3.41 30.63
C ILE A 165 5.66 4.27 30.53
N ASP A 166 5.63 5.35 31.30
CA ASP A 166 4.70 6.45 31.07
C ASP A 166 5.07 7.16 29.76
N LEU A 167 4.22 7.02 28.74
CA LEU A 167 4.46 7.61 27.41
C LEU A 167 4.61 9.14 27.45
N GLN A 168 4.15 9.81 28.51
CA GLN A 168 4.35 11.26 28.71
C GLN A 168 5.78 11.64 29.13
N ARG A 169 6.64 10.64 29.42
CA ARG A 169 8.03 10.81 29.90
C ARG A 169 9.07 10.20 28.97
N VAL A 170 8.72 10.03 27.70
CA VAL A 170 9.62 9.48 26.68
C VAL A 170 10.76 10.43 26.36
N GLU A 171 11.96 9.87 26.19
CA GLU A 171 13.12 10.57 25.66
C GLU A 171 13.31 10.18 24.19
N LEU A 172 13.59 11.17 23.34
CA LEU A 172 13.89 10.94 21.93
C LEU A 172 15.40 10.85 21.70
N VAL A 173 15.78 10.05 20.70
CA VAL A 173 17.12 10.16 20.12
C VAL A 173 17.38 11.60 19.63
N ASN A 174 18.66 11.97 19.47
CA ASN A 174 19.01 13.34 19.11
C ASN A 174 18.59 13.67 17.67
N ASP A 175 18.91 12.79 16.73
CA ASP A 175 18.70 13.02 15.31
C ASP A 175 17.40 12.39 14.83
N ALA A 176 16.65 13.14 14.00
CA ALA A 176 15.50 12.60 13.31
C ALA A 176 15.97 11.55 12.31
N ALA A 177 15.33 10.38 12.30
CA ALA A 177 15.58 9.40 11.25
C ALA A 177 14.98 9.85 9.92
N VAL A 178 13.83 10.52 10.00
CA VAL A 178 13.15 11.17 8.86
C VAL A 178 12.81 12.58 9.31
N ASN A 179 13.27 13.59 8.59
CA ASN A 179 12.92 14.98 8.87
C ASN A 179 11.89 15.46 7.83
N SER A 180 11.33 16.66 8.04
CA SER A 180 10.28 17.20 7.17
C SER A 180 10.68 17.28 5.68
N ARG A 181 11.95 17.56 5.34
CA ARG A 181 12.41 17.65 3.94
C ARG A 181 12.38 16.31 3.19
N ASP A 182 12.29 15.22 3.93
CA ASP A 182 12.22 13.85 3.43
C ASP A 182 10.79 13.41 3.12
N ILE A 183 9.82 14.24 3.46
CA ILE A 183 8.41 14.02 3.20
C ILE A 183 8.09 14.54 1.80
N GLU A 184 7.49 13.69 0.98
CA GLU A 184 7.02 14.03 -0.36
C GLU A 184 5.63 14.65 -0.29
N HIS A 185 4.74 14.06 0.50
CA HIS A 185 3.34 14.47 0.57
C HIS A 185 2.72 14.11 1.92
N VAL A 186 1.82 14.97 2.41
CA VAL A 186 0.95 14.71 3.55
C VAL A 186 -0.46 15.11 3.17
N GLU A 187 -1.40 14.19 3.32
CA GLU A 187 -2.82 14.45 3.11
C GLU A 187 -3.63 13.91 4.29
N GLU A 188 -4.69 14.64 4.61
CA GLU A 188 -5.72 14.20 5.53
C GLU A 188 -6.74 13.36 4.76
N ASP A 189 -7.18 12.26 5.37
CA ASP A 189 -8.15 11.32 4.81
C ASP A 189 -8.99 10.71 5.94
N PHE A 190 -9.89 9.79 5.60
CA PHE A 190 -10.67 9.00 6.55
C PHE A 190 -10.49 7.51 6.27
N ASP A 191 -10.32 6.71 7.32
CA ASP A 191 -10.26 5.26 7.21
C ASP A 191 -11.66 4.64 6.99
N TYR A 192 -11.70 3.32 6.81
CA TYR A 192 -12.94 2.57 6.58
C TYR A 192 -13.95 2.62 7.74
N ALA A 193 -13.50 2.98 8.94
CA ALA A 193 -14.33 3.15 10.13
C ALA A 193 -14.71 4.63 10.36
N GLY A 194 -14.40 5.52 9.41
CA GLY A 194 -14.69 6.94 9.51
C GLY A 194 -13.74 7.70 10.43
N ASN A 195 -12.67 7.07 10.92
CA ASN A 195 -11.67 7.78 11.71
C ASN A 195 -10.83 8.64 10.79
N ARG A 196 -10.53 9.85 11.25
CA ARG A 196 -9.64 10.76 10.55
C ARG A 196 -8.20 10.26 10.62
N VAL A 197 -7.51 10.23 9.48
CA VAL A 197 -6.14 9.75 9.37
C VAL A 197 -5.27 10.73 8.59
N LEU A 198 -3.96 10.66 8.81
CA LEU A 198 -2.96 11.31 7.96
C LEU A 198 -2.23 10.27 7.13
N ASN A 199 -2.33 10.40 5.81
CA ASN A 199 -1.53 9.65 4.87
C ASN A 199 -0.26 10.45 4.56
N ILE A 200 0.89 9.84 4.84
CA ILE A 200 2.22 10.45 4.65
C ILE A 200 2.97 9.61 3.63
N ARG A 201 3.51 10.28 2.61
CA ARG A 201 4.41 9.70 1.62
C ARG A 201 5.80 10.30 1.77
N LEU A 202 6.80 9.44 1.85
CA LEU A 202 8.20 9.81 1.96
C LEU A 202 8.87 9.79 0.59
N LYS A 203 9.83 10.70 0.39
CA LYS A 203 10.78 10.64 -0.73
C LYS A 203 11.64 9.39 -0.59
N LYS A 204 12.25 8.94 -1.70
CA LYS A 204 13.04 7.70 -1.75
C LYS A 204 14.05 7.56 -0.60
N ASP A 205 14.88 8.57 -0.37
CA ASP A 205 15.90 8.54 0.70
C ASP A 205 15.26 8.55 2.11
N GLY A 206 14.13 9.24 2.26
CA GLY A 206 13.33 9.24 3.49
C GLY A 206 12.71 7.87 3.77
N ALA A 207 12.17 7.23 2.74
CA ALA A 207 11.59 5.89 2.81
C ALA A 207 12.62 4.84 3.23
N GLU A 208 13.86 4.92 2.72
CA GLU A 208 14.95 4.02 3.12
C GLU A 208 15.34 4.21 4.59
N ARG A 209 15.47 5.46 5.05
CA ARG A 209 15.72 5.73 6.48
C ARG A 209 14.57 5.33 7.38
N PHE A 210 13.33 5.51 6.93
CA PHE A 210 12.15 5.09 7.66
C PHE A 210 12.03 3.56 7.75
N PHE A 211 12.36 2.85 6.67
CA PHE A 211 12.47 1.39 6.69
C PHE A 211 13.50 0.92 7.72
N ASN A 212 14.67 1.55 7.77
CA ASN A 212 15.68 1.24 8.78
C ASN A 212 15.21 1.56 10.20
N LEU A 213 14.55 2.71 10.39
CA LEU A 213 13.97 3.10 11.69
C LEU A 213 12.96 2.05 12.18
N THR A 214 12.00 1.68 11.34
CA THR A 214 10.93 0.73 11.69
C THR A 214 11.47 -0.68 11.89
N ARG A 215 12.43 -1.12 11.07
CA ARG A 215 13.13 -2.41 11.24
C ARG A 215 13.85 -2.53 12.59
N LEU A 216 14.50 -1.46 13.03
CA LEU A 216 15.26 -1.44 14.29
C LEU A 216 14.39 -1.17 15.53
N ASN A 217 13.17 -0.63 15.33
CA ASN A 217 12.22 -0.29 16.40
C ASN A 217 10.97 -1.19 16.36
N ASN A 218 11.14 -2.49 16.11
CA ASN A 218 10.04 -3.45 16.10
C ASN A 218 9.30 -3.48 17.46
N ALA A 219 7.97 -3.37 17.42
CA ALA A 219 7.06 -3.33 18.56
C ALA A 219 7.38 -2.21 19.57
N LYS A 220 8.03 -1.14 19.10
CA LYS A 220 8.31 0.07 19.89
C LYS A 220 7.63 1.28 19.25
N PRO A 221 7.26 2.29 20.06
CA PRO A 221 6.70 3.52 19.55
C PRO A 221 7.75 4.31 18.75
N ILE A 222 7.29 4.92 17.67
CA ILE A 222 8.02 5.95 16.92
C ILE A 222 7.36 7.28 17.24
N ALA A 223 8.15 8.27 17.67
CA ALA A 223 7.63 9.60 17.93
C ALA A 223 7.52 10.41 16.65
N ILE A 224 6.36 11.03 16.43
CA ILE A 224 6.14 12.04 15.42
C ILE A 224 6.21 13.40 16.12
N VAL A 225 7.16 14.22 15.71
CA VAL A 225 7.38 15.56 16.26
C VAL A 225 6.91 16.60 15.24
N VAL A 226 6.10 17.54 15.70
CA VAL A 226 5.64 18.71 14.95
C VAL A 226 5.60 19.90 15.91
N ASP A 227 6.17 21.04 15.48
CA ASP A 227 6.21 22.28 16.27
C ASP A 227 6.73 22.08 17.69
N LYS A 228 7.88 21.41 17.81
CA LYS A 228 8.51 21.13 19.11
C LYS A 228 7.60 20.37 20.07
N LYS A 229 6.68 19.56 19.56
CA LYS A 229 5.82 18.68 20.35
C LYS A 229 5.81 17.30 19.73
N ILE A 230 5.90 16.26 20.55
CA ILE A 230 5.48 14.93 20.13
C ILE A 230 3.97 15.03 19.97
N VAL A 231 3.49 14.69 18.78
CA VAL A 231 2.06 14.66 18.44
C VAL A 231 1.57 13.22 18.31
N ALA A 232 2.42 12.24 18.07
CA ALA A 232 1.98 10.85 18.10
C ALA A 232 3.10 9.90 18.50
N LEU A 233 2.71 8.75 19.06
CA LEU A 233 3.59 7.63 19.40
C LEU A 233 3.05 6.30 18.81
N PRO A 234 2.83 6.19 17.48
CA PRO A 234 2.38 4.95 16.88
C PRO A 234 3.36 3.81 17.15
N VAL A 235 2.81 2.65 17.53
CA VAL A 235 3.58 1.41 17.67
C VAL A 235 3.66 0.74 16.31
N ILE A 236 4.88 0.51 15.82
CA ILE A 236 5.11 -0.16 14.54
C ILE A 236 5.45 -1.62 14.78
N ASN A 237 4.62 -2.52 14.25
CA ASN A 237 4.76 -3.97 14.44
C ASN A 237 5.51 -4.66 13.30
N GLU A 238 5.70 -3.99 12.17
CA GLU A 238 6.38 -4.54 10.99
C GLU A 238 7.20 -3.47 10.27
N PRO A 239 8.35 -3.82 9.66
CA PRO A 239 9.15 -2.88 8.88
C PRO A 239 8.38 -2.30 7.68
N ILE A 240 8.43 -0.98 7.50
CA ILE A 240 7.67 -0.28 6.44
C ILE A 240 8.60 0.06 5.28
N LYS A 241 8.61 -0.77 4.23
CA LYS A 241 9.46 -0.59 3.02
C LYS A 241 8.84 0.34 1.98
N SER A 242 7.52 0.53 2.02
CA SER A 242 6.76 1.28 0.99
C SER A 242 7.04 2.78 0.99
N GLY A 243 7.60 3.33 2.07
CA GLY A 243 7.70 4.79 2.26
C GLY A 243 6.35 5.49 2.43
N LYS A 244 5.27 4.71 2.64
CA LYS A 244 3.92 5.22 2.88
C LYS A 244 3.48 4.78 4.26
N LEU A 245 2.91 5.71 5.02
CA LEU A 245 2.32 5.39 6.32
C LEU A 245 1.00 6.13 6.49
N THR A 246 0.08 5.48 7.20
CA THR A 246 -1.17 6.06 7.65
C THR A 246 -1.11 6.18 9.16
N VAL A 247 -1.32 7.40 9.68
CA VAL A 247 -1.31 7.70 11.10
C VAL A 247 -2.74 8.02 11.52
N VAL A 248 -3.31 7.17 12.36
CA VAL A 248 -4.57 7.48 13.03
C VAL A 248 -4.27 8.54 14.08
N LEU A 249 -4.90 9.70 13.96
CA LEU A 249 -4.72 10.82 14.88
C LEU A 249 -6.01 11.08 15.64
N ASN A 250 -5.96 10.93 16.96
CA ASN A 250 -7.03 11.34 17.85
C ASN A 250 -6.84 12.83 18.21
N PHE A 251 -6.95 13.71 17.21
CA PHE A 251 -6.71 15.15 17.37
C PHE A 251 -7.85 16.00 16.81
N SER A 252 -7.92 17.25 17.29
CA SER A 252 -8.83 18.25 16.73
C SER A 252 -8.47 18.58 15.28
N GLU A 253 -9.45 19.07 14.52
CA GLU A 253 -9.29 19.46 13.13
C GLU A 253 -8.18 20.52 12.94
N GLU A 254 -8.05 21.45 13.88
CA GLU A 254 -7.04 22.51 13.86
C GLU A 254 -5.62 21.95 14.00
N ALA A 255 -5.43 20.98 14.89
CA ALA A 255 -4.12 20.34 15.09
C ALA A 255 -3.70 19.56 13.84
N ILE A 256 -4.63 18.90 13.16
CA ILE A 256 -4.35 18.16 11.93
C ILE A 256 -3.99 19.12 10.79
N LYS A 257 -4.71 20.24 10.65
CA LYS A 257 -4.35 21.29 9.69
C LYS A 257 -2.95 21.83 9.94
N GLU A 258 -2.55 22.03 11.19
CA GLU A 258 -1.20 22.47 11.54
C GLU A 258 -0.14 21.42 11.14
N ILE A 259 -0.41 20.14 11.40
CA ILE A 259 0.49 19.04 11.02
C ILE A 259 0.66 18.98 9.50
N VAL A 260 -0.44 19.01 8.74
CA VAL A 260 -0.41 19.01 7.26
C VAL A 260 0.37 20.22 6.74
N ALA A 261 0.13 21.40 7.30
CA ALA A 261 0.81 22.63 6.88
C ALA A 261 2.33 22.58 7.14
N ARG A 262 2.78 21.99 8.24
CA ARG A 262 4.21 21.95 8.61
C ARG A 262 4.97 20.83 7.92
N LEU A 263 4.38 19.64 7.86
CA LEU A 263 5.01 18.49 7.23
C LEU A 263 4.85 18.49 5.70
N GLY A 264 3.75 19.04 5.18
CA GLY A 264 3.47 19.10 3.74
C GLY A 264 4.21 20.21 2.98
N ASN A 265 4.53 21.33 3.64
CA ASN A 265 5.22 22.47 3.00
C ASN A 265 6.75 22.41 3.06
N ALA A 266 7.34 21.36 3.64
CA ALA A 266 8.79 21.24 3.81
C ALA A 266 9.59 21.01 2.51
N SER A 267 8.91 21.04 1.36
CA SER A 267 9.55 21.11 0.04
C SER A 267 9.76 22.55 -0.47
N ALA A 268 9.41 23.59 0.31
CA ALA A 268 9.41 25.00 -0.14
C ALA A 268 10.24 26.00 0.72
N LEU A 269 11.06 25.53 1.67
CA LEU A 269 11.99 26.37 2.45
C LEU A 269 13.43 25.86 2.39
#